data_AF-A0A7W8J3T2-F1
#
_entry.id   AF-A0A7W8J3T2-F1
#
_cell.length_a   1.000
_cell.length_b   1.000
_cell.length_c   1.000
_cell.angle_alpha   90.00
_cell.angle_beta   90.00
_cell.angle_gamma   90.00
#
_symmetry.space_group_name_H-M   'P 1'
#
loop_
_entity.id
_entity.type
_entity.pdbx_description
1 polymer ?
#
loop_
_entity_poly.entity_id
_entity_poly.type
_entity_poly.pdbx_seq_one_letter_code
_entity_poly.pdbx_strand_id
1 'polypeptide(L)'
;MLFLGIAMMPFYYISKTHSVPGYLQLRFGEGARALSAISFGFMTVLMSGVNMYSMALVMKVVLGWDINFSIWVGAATVGLYVMLGGLRSAIINEVLQFVLIWAGAALIPIVGLIEVGGWHNLKAQIAANLPHYRIYAHVVHSGLLLGEPDGRALDEHRLRARLCYQLRLLDHGLPRRPARAFGQ
;
A
#
# COMPACT_ATOMS: atom_id res chain seq x y z
N MET A 1 -7.53 14.14 5.59
CA MET A 1 -7.12 15.56 5.43
C MET A 1 -8.30 16.49 5.23
N LEU A 2 -9.29 16.18 4.38
CA LEU A 2 -10.48 17.04 4.19
C LEU A 2 -11.25 17.35 5.49
N PHE A 3 -11.59 16.32 6.28
CA PHE A 3 -12.29 16.51 7.56
C PHE A 3 -11.46 17.34 8.56
N LEU A 4 -10.18 17.01 8.72
CA LEU A 4 -9.27 17.74 9.60
C LEU A 4 -9.11 19.20 9.15
N GLY A 5 -8.99 19.44 7.84
CA GLY A 5 -8.89 20.78 7.27
C GLY A 5 -10.14 21.61 7.55
N ILE A 6 -11.34 21.10 7.26
CA ILE A 6 -12.59 21.85 7.46
C ILE A 6 -12.89 22.04 8.95
N ALA A 7 -12.70 21.02 9.77
CA ALA A 7 -13.03 21.07 11.19
C ALA A 7 -11.98 21.85 12.01
N MET A 8 -10.68 21.71 11.72
CA MET A 8 -9.61 22.34 12.52
C MET A 8 -9.17 23.73 12.01
N MET A 9 -9.33 24.05 10.72
CA MET A 9 -9.01 25.39 10.19
C MET A 9 -9.71 26.53 10.95
N PRO A 10 -11.02 26.47 11.29
CA PRO A 10 -11.65 27.53 12.09
C PRO A 10 -11.08 27.63 13.51
N PHE A 11 -10.71 26.51 14.14
CA PHE A 11 -10.08 26.52 15.47
C PHE A 11 -8.70 27.18 15.47
N TYR A 12 -7.88 26.91 14.45
CA TYR A 12 -6.55 27.53 14.33
C TYR A 12 -6.61 29.03 14.07
N TYR A 13 -7.59 29.49 13.28
CA TYR A 13 -7.77 30.91 12.99
C TYR A 13 -8.13 31.72 14.25
N ILE A 14 -8.94 31.14 15.15
CA ILE A 14 -9.35 31.78 16.41
C ILE A 14 -8.22 31.80 17.44
N SER A 15 -7.40 30.75 17.49
CA SER A 15 -6.35 30.57 18.50
C SER A 15 -4.98 31.16 18.11
N LYS A 16 -4.87 31.84 16.95
CA LYS A 16 -3.64 32.46 16.39
C LYS A 16 -2.40 31.57 16.43
N THR A 17 -2.59 30.26 16.45
CA THR A 17 -1.52 29.27 16.60
C THR A 17 -1.41 28.46 15.32
N HIS A 18 -0.19 28.29 14.84
CA HIS A 18 0.09 27.72 13.52
C HIS A 18 0.34 26.19 13.56
N SER A 19 0.24 25.54 14.72
CA SER A 19 0.49 24.11 14.87
C SER A 19 -0.31 23.48 16.01
N VAL A 20 -0.60 22.17 15.88
CA VAL A 20 -1.31 21.37 16.90
C VAL A 20 -0.63 21.47 18.27
N PRO A 21 0.70 21.27 18.42
CA PRO A 21 1.35 21.36 19.72
C PRO A 21 1.31 22.79 20.30
N GLY A 22 1.33 23.81 19.43
CA GLY A 22 1.17 25.21 19.83
C GLY A 22 -0.22 25.51 20.43
N TYR A 23 -1.27 24.91 19.87
CA TYR A 23 -2.61 25.01 20.46
C TYR A 23 -2.68 24.35 21.85
N LEU A 24 -2.08 23.17 22.01
CA LEU A 24 -2.00 22.48 23.30
C LEU A 24 -1.24 23.28 24.36
N GLN A 25 -0.26 24.09 23.95
CA GLN A 25 0.45 25.00 24.86
C GLN A 25 -0.49 26.03 25.50
N LEU A 26 -1.35 26.66 24.70
CA LEU A 26 -2.26 27.71 25.18
C LEU A 26 -3.31 27.17 26.16
N ARG A 27 -3.63 25.88 26.08
CA ARG A 27 -4.69 25.24 26.89
C ARG A 27 -4.17 24.46 28.10
N PHE A 28 -3.02 23.79 28.00
CA PHE A 28 -2.52 22.85 29.01
C PHE A 28 -1.09 23.16 29.49
N GLY A 29 -0.46 24.23 28.98
CA GLY A 29 0.88 24.64 29.36
C GLY A 29 2.01 23.89 28.63
N GLU A 30 3.25 24.12 29.09
CA GLU A 30 4.46 23.77 28.35
C GLU A 30 4.80 22.26 28.34
N GLY A 31 4.40 21.53 29.38
CA GLY A 31 4.57 20.07 29.46
C GLY A 31 3.75 19.32 28.40
N ALA A 32 2.50 19.74 28.16
CA ALA A 32 1.65 19.14 27.13
C ALA A 32 2.16 19.43 25.70
N ARG A 33 2.76 20.62 25.49
CA ARG A 33 3.42 20.97 24.22
C ARG A 33 4.60 20.06 23.94
N ALA A 34 5.49 19.86 24.92
CA ALA A 34 6.68 19.04 24.77
C ALA A 34 6.32 17.59 24.45
N LEU A 35 5.38 17.00 25.20
CA LEU A 35 4.92 15.63 24.95
C LEU A 35 4.33 15.48 23.54
N SER A 36 3.46 16.41 23.14
CA SER A 36 2.80 16.36 21.82
C SER A 36 3.77 16.57 20.66
N ALA A 37 4.74 17.48 20.82
CA ALA A 37 5.78 17.71 19.82
C ALA A 37 6.72 16.50 19.66
N ILE A 38 7.12 15.87 20.77
CA ILE A 38 7.95 14.66 20.76
C ILE A 38 7.20 13.50 20.11
N SER A 39 5.94 13.24 20.51
CA SER A 39 5.13 12.18 19.92
C SER A 39 4.89 12.40 18.42
N PHE A 40 4.64 13.64 18.01
CA PHE A 40 4.47 13.98 16.58
C PHE A 40 5.76 13.79 15.79
N GLY A 41 6.89 14.27 16.30
CA GLY A 41 8.20 14.09 15.67
C GLY A 41 8.57 12.61 15.55
N PHE A 42 8.38 11.85 16.63
CA PHE A 42 8.66 10.41 16.65
C PHE A 42 7.83 9.64 15.61
N MET A 43 6.51 9.88 15.57
CA MET A 43 5.63 9.28 14.57
C MET A 43 6.03 9.65 13.14
N THR A 44 6.40 10.91 12.90
CA THR A 44 6.83 11.40 11.59
C THR A 44 8.10 10.71 11.11
N VAL A 45 9.10 10.55 11.98
CA VAL A 45 10.37 9.87 11.66
C VAL A 45 10.13 8.40 11.33
N LEU A 46 9.33 7.69 12.14
CA LEU A 46 8.99 6.29 11.88
C LEU A 46 8.24 6.13 10.55
N MET A 47 7.25 6.98 10.28
CA MET A 47 6.47 6.92 9.04
C MET A 47 7.34 7.22 7.81
N SER A 48 8.24 8.20 7.91
CA SER A 48 9.20 8.50 6.84
C SER A 48 10.13 7.32 6.55
N GLY A 49 10.57 6.59 7.57
CA GLY A 49 11.40 5.39 7.41
C GLY A 49 10.68 4.29 6.62
N VAL A 50 9.40 4.03 6.94
CA VAL A 50 8.57 3.07 6.20
C VAL A 50 8.40 3.48 4.74
N ASN A 51 8.07 4.76 4.49
CA ASN A 51 7.90 5.27 3.13
C ASN A 51 9.20 5.16 2.31
N MET A 52 10.35 5.44 2.92
CA MET A 52 11.65 5.35 2.26
C MET A 52 12.03 3.91 1.92
N TYR A 53 11.70 2.96 2.80
CA TYR A 53 11.87 1.53 2.52
C TYR A 53 10.98 1.07 1.35
N SER A 54 9.72 1.49 1.32
CA SER A 54 8.81 1.20 0.19
C SER A 54 9.37 1.71 -1.14
N MET A 55 9.93 2.93 -1.16
CA MET A 55 10.60 3.47 -2.35
C MET A 55 11.81 2.64 -2.77
N ALA A 56 12.65 2.21 -1.82
CA ALA A 56 13.80 1.36 -2.11
C ALA A 56 13.40 0.00 -2.69
N LEU A 57 12.30 -0.59 -2.21
CA LEU A 57 11.75 -1.84 -2.75
C LEU A 57 11.29 -1.66 -4.21
N VAL A 58 10.61 -0.56 -4.53
CA VAL A 58 10.21 -0.23 -5.90
C VAL A 58 11.44 -0.08 -6.80
N MET A 59 12.46 0.63 -6.35
CA MET A 59 13.72 0.79 -7.09
C MET A 59 14.42 -0.54 -7.33
N LYS A 60 14.43 -1.45 -6.35
CA LYS A 60 14.95 -2.81 -6.54
C LYS A 60 14.18 -3.58 -7.62
N VAL A 61 12.85 -3.49 -7.66
CA VAL A 61 12.04 -4.20 -8.66
C VAL A 61 12.20 -3.61 -10.05
N VAL A 62 12.32 -2.29 -10.17
CA VAL A 62 12.40 -1.59 -11.47
C VAL A 62 13.83 -1.60 -12.05
N LEU A 63 14.84 -1.35 -11.22
CA LEU A 63 16.24 -1.17 -11.64
C LEU A 63 17.14 -2.36 -11.27
N GLY A 64 16.68 -3.28 -10.42
CA GLY A 64 17.48 -4.41 -9.94
C GLY A 64 18.55 -4.04 -8.90
N TRP A 65 18.52 -2.82 -8.35
CA TRP A 65 19.54 -2.34 -7.41
C TRP A 65 19.43 -2.96 -6.02
N ASP A 66 20.56 -2.97 -5.29
CA ASP A 66 20.57 -3.35 -3.89
C ASP A 66 19.71 -2.38 -3.05
N ILE A 67 19.04 -2.93 -2.02
CA ILE A 67 18.13 -2.15 -1.17
C ILE A 67 18.92 -1.10 -0.38
N ASN A 68 20.09 -1.45 0.17
CA ASN A 68 20.88 -0.51 0.96
C ASN A 68 21.39 0.64 0.10
N PHE A 69 21.83 0.33 -1.12
CA PHE A 69 22.25 1.35 -2.09
C PHE A 69 21.09 2.29 -2.46
N SER A 70 19.91 1.74 -2.72
CA SER A 70 18.70 2.51 -3.06
C SER A 70 18.24 3.42 -1.91
N ILE A 71 18.36 2.97 -0.66
CA ILE A 71 18.08 3.74 0.55
C ILE A 71 19.00 4.96 0.63
N TRP A 72 20.32 4.78 0.46
CA TRP A 72 21.28 5.89 0.53
C TRP A 72 21.06 6.92 -0.56
N VAL A 73 20.85 6.47 -1.81
CA VAL A 73 20.59 7.36 -2.94
C VAL A 73 19.26 8.11 -2.77
N GLY A 74 18.21 7.41 -2.34
CA GLY A 74 16.91 8.01 -2.06
C GLY A 74 16.98 9.06 -0.95
N ALA A 75 17.59 8.71 0.18
CA ALA A 75 17.79 9.62 1.31
C ALA A 75 18.60 10.86 0.92
N ALA A 76 19.70 10.66 0.18
CA ALA A 76 20.54 11.76 -0.29
C ALA A 76 19.77 12.68 -1.23
N THR A 77 19.02 12.12 -2.19
CA THR A 77 18.22 12.91 -3.14
C THR A 77 17.16 13.72 -2.43
N VAL A 78 16.41 13.09 -1.51
CA VAL A 78 15.37 13.76 -0.71
C VAL A 78 15.96 14.84 0.18
N GLY A 79 17.02 14.52 0.91
CA GLY A 79 17.71 15.48 1.75
C GLY A 79 18.23 16.68 0.96
N LEU A 80 18.81 16.45 -0.22
CA LEU A 80 19.40 17.52 -1.03
C LEU A 80 18.35 18.54 -1.48
N TYR A 81 17.23 18.09 -2.06
CA TYR A 81 16.22 19.03 -2.55
C TYR A 81 15.48 19.73 -1.40
N VAL A 82 15.26 19.06 -0.27
CA VAL A 82 14.60 19.66 0.91
C VAL A 82 15.52 20.70 1.54
N MET A 83 16.81 20.40 1.70
CA MET A 83 17.77 21.33 2.30
C MET A 83 17.97 22.58 1.43
N LEU A 84 18.03 22.41 0.10
CA LEU A 84 18.23 23.53 -0.83
C LEU A 84 17.00 24.42 -0.97
N GLY A 85 15.80 23.82 -0.99
CA GLY A 85 14.56 24.56 -1.27
C GLY A 85 13.70 24.88 -0.05
N GLY A 86 14.03 24.32 1.11
CA GLY A 86 13.27 24.48 2.35
C GLY A 86 11.80 24.05 2.19
N LEU A 87 10.91 24.70 2.95
CA LEU A 87 9.48 24.37 2.97
C LEU A 87 8.80 24.54 1.60
N ARG A 88 9.27 25.49 0.77
CA ARG A 88 8.67 25.74 -0.55
C ARG A 88 8.90 24.59 -1.52
N SER A 89 10.09 23.98 -1.52
CA SER A 89 10.35 22.81 -2.37
C SER A 89 9.57 21.59 -1.93
N ALA A 90 9.36 21.42 -0.62
CA ALA A 90 8.51 20.35 -0.10
C ALA A 90 7.07 20.49 -0.61
N ILE A 91 6.50 21.70 -0.53
CA ILE A 91 5.12 21.97 -1.00
C ILE A 91 4.96 21.69 -2.50
N ILE A 92 5.91 22.12 -3.35
CA ILE A 92 5.82 21.85 -4.78
C ILE A 92 5.87 20.34 -5.06
N ASN A 93 6.69 19.58 -4.34
CA ASN A 93 6.73 18.13 -4.49
C ASN A 93 5.43 17.45 -4.03
N GLU A 94 4.79 17.93 -2.97
CA GLU A 94 3.47 17.44 -2.57
C GLU A 94 2.41 17.68 -3.65
N VAL A 95 2.43 18.85 -4.30
CA VAL A 95 1.52 19.16 -5.42
C VAL A 95 1.80 18.26 -6.63
N LEU A 96 3.07 18.06 -6.99
CA LEU A 96 3.45 17.16 -8.08
C LEU A 96 3.02 15.72 -7.79
N GLN A 97 3.24 15.24 -6.56
CA GLN A 97 2.84 13.90 -6.13
C GLN A 97 1.32 13.75 -6.16
N PHE A 98 0.57 14.77 -5.77
CA PHE A 98 -0.88 14.77 -5.87
C PHE A 98 -1.35 14.59 -7.32
N VAL A 99 -0.79 15.37 -8.26
CA VAL A 99 -1.14 15.25 -9.69
C VAL A 99 -0.77 13.88 -10.25
N LEU A 100 0.42 13.36 -9.90
CA LEU A 100 0.88 12.05 -10.34
C LEU A 100 0.00 10.90 -9.82
N ILE A 101 -0.41 10.94 -8.55
CA ILE A 101 -1.30 9.93 -7.97
C ILE A 101 -2.66 9.96 -8.67
N TRP A 102 -3.22 11.14 -8.94
CA TRP A 102 -4.48 11.26 -9.67
C TRP A 102 -4.40 10.75 -11.10
N ALA A 103 -3.31 11.09 -11.80
CA ALA A 103 -3.05 10.59 -13.15
C ALA A 103 -2.91 9.06 -13.16
N GLY A 104 -2.14 8.49 -12.23
CA GLY A 104 -1.98 7.04 -12.09
C GLY A 104 -3.28 6.33 -11.70
N ALA A 105 -4.05 6.92 -10.77
CA ALA A 105 -5.33 6.40 -10.35
C ALA A 105 -6.38 6.42 -11.47
N ALA A 106 -6.31 7.38 -12.39
CA ALA A 106 -7.15 7.40 -13.59
C ALA A 106 -6.63 6.43 -14.67
N LEU A 107 -5.32 6.31 -14.83
CA LEU A 107 -4.70 5.48 -15.86
C LEU A 107 -4.94 3.98 -15.62
N ILE A 108 -4.76 3.51 -14.38
CA ILE A 108 -4.84 2.07 -14.04
C ILE A 108 -6.20 1.46 -14.43
N PRO A 109 -7.37 2.04 -14.07
CA PRO A 109 -8.66 1.53 -14.48
C PRO A 109 -8.91 1.58 -15.99
N ILE A 110 -8.40 2.61 -16.68
CA ILE A 110 -8.58 2.75 -18.13
C ILE A 110 -7.83 1.63 -18.86
N VAL A 111 -6.55 1.43 -18.53
CA VAL A 111 -5.73 0.36 -19.12
C VAL A 111 -6.30 -1.01 -18.76
N GLY A 112 -6.69 -1.22 -17.49
CA GLY A 112 -7.31 -2.47 -17.07
C GLY A 112 -8.64 -2.77 -17.78
N LEU A 113 -9.44 -1.75 -18.09
CA LEU A 113 -10.70 -1.93 -18.83
C LEU A 113 -10.46 -2.31 -20.29
N ILE A 114 -9.41 -1.78 -20.91
CA ILE A 114 -9.01 -2.12 -22.28
C ILE A 114 -8.49 -3.57 -22.33
N GLU A 115 -7.61 -3.96 -21.40
CA GLU A 115 -7.05 -5.32 -21.33
C GLU A 115 -8.13 -6.39 -21.11
N VAL A 116 -9.14 -6.08 -20.30
CA VAL A 116 -10.26 -6.99 -20.03
C VAL A 116 -11.27 -7.04 -21.19
N GLY A 117 -11.14 -6.18 -22.21
CA GLY A 117 -12.03 -6.16 -23.37
C GLY A 117 -13.37 -5.47 -23.10
N GLY A 118 -13.36 -4.44 -22.24
CA GLY A 118 -14.51 -3.59 -21.95
C GLY A 118 -15.34 -3.99 -20.73
N TRP A 119 -16.30 -3.13 -20.38
CA TRP A 119 -17.12 -3.24 -19.16
C TRP A 119 -17.94 -4.53 -19.07
N HIS A 120 -18.36 -5.06 -20.22
CA HIS A 120 -19.15 -6.28 -20.27
C HIS A 120 -18.33 -7.51 -19.88
N ASN A 121 -17.13 -7.64 -20.44
CA ASN A 121 -16.20 -8.72 -20.10
C ASN A 121 -15.69 -8.60 -18.67
N LEU A 122 -15.49 -7.38 -18.16
CA LEU A 122 -15.13 -7.17 -16.77
C LEU A 122 -16.17 -7.74 -15.81
N LYS A 123 -17.46 -7.44 -16.04
CA LYS A 123 -18.54 -8.01 -15.22
C LYS A 123 -18.63 -9.53 -15.35
N ALA A 124 -18.44 -10.08 -16.56
CA ALA A 124 -18.47 -11.52 -16.78
C ALA A 124 -17.31 -12.23 -16.05
N GLN A 125 -16.10 -11.70 -16.12
CA GLN A 125 -14.94 -12.24 -15.41
C GLN A 125 -15.05 -12.09 -13.89
N ILE A 126 -15.58 -10.97 -13.40
CA ILE A 126 -15.86 -10.82 -11.97
C ILE A 126 -16.91 -11.85 -11.54
N ALA A 127 -18.00 -12.01 -12.29
CA ALA A 127 -19.05 -12.99 -11.97
C ALA A 127 -18.52 -14.44 -11.96
N ALA A 128 -17.63 -14.79 -12.88
CA ALA A 128 -16.98 -16.10 -12.92
C ALA A 128 -15.99 -16.32 -11.77
N ASN A 129 -15.31 -15.26 -11.29
CA ASN A 129 -14.31 -15.34 -10.22
C ASN A 129 -14.88 -15.09 -8.80
N LEU A 130 -16.13 -14.62 -8.68
CA LEU A 130 -16.85 -14.46 -7.41
C LEU A 130 -16.79 -15.68 -6.48
N PRO A 131 -16.99 -16.94 -6.92
CA PRO A 131 -16.88 -18.09 -6.03
C PRO A 131 -15.48 -18.27 -5.45
N HIS A 132 -14.42 -17.94 -6.20
CA HIS A 132 -13.05 -17.99 -5.70
C HIS A 132 -12.80 -16.90 -4.65
N TYR A 133 -13.23 -15.66 -4.92
CA TYR A 133 -13.07 -14.55 -3.98
C TYR A 133 -13.86 -14.73 -2.69
N ARG A 134 -15.07 -15.31 -2.77
CA ARG A 134 -15.87 -15.64 -1.58
C ARG A 134 -15.15 -16.65 -0.67
N ILE A 135 -14.42 -17.62 -1.24
CA ILE A 135 -13.63 -18.57 -0.45
C ILE A 135 -12.46 -17.86 0.22
N TYR A 136 -11.72 -16.99 -0.47
CA TYR A 136 -10.65 -16.20 0.15
C TYR A 136 -11.18 -15.26 1.23
N ALA A 137 -12.28 -14.55 0.98
CA ALA A 137 -12.91 -13.68 1.96
C ALA A 137 -13.39 -14.46 3.19
N HIS A 138 -13.95 -15.67 3.00
CA HIS A 138 -14.37 -16.52 4.11
C HIS A 138 -13.17 -17.10 4.87
N VAL A 139 -12.10 -17.52 4.20
CA VAL A 139 -10.89 -18.04 4.85
C VAL A 139 -10.15 -16.94 5.62
N VAL A 140 -10.05 -15.74 5.06
CA VAL A 140 -9.45 -14.59 5.76
C VAL A 140 -10.32 -14.18 6.95
N HIS A 141 -11.65 -14.15 6.80
CA HIS A 141 -12.56 -13.81 7.90
C HIS A 141 -12.56 -14.87 9.02
N SER A 142 -12.53 -16.16 8.67
CA SER A 142 -12.42 -17.27 9.63
C SER A 142 -11.04 -17.31 10.30
N GLY A 143 -9.95 -17.01 9.58
CA GLY A 143 -8.60 -16.93 10.12
C GLY A 143 -8.39 -15.74 11.06
N LEU A 144 -9.07 -14.60 10.79
CA LEU A 144 -9.05 -13.43 11.67
C LEU A 144 -9.74 -13.70 13.02
N LEU A 145 -10.75 -14.58 13.06
CA LEU A 145 -11.44 -14.98 14.29
C LEU A 145 -10.70 -16.05 15.09
N LEU A 146 -9.91 -16.90 14.42
CA LEU A 146 -9.13 -17.96 15.08
C LEU A 146 -7.72 -17.55 15.53
N GLY A 147 -7.25 -16.34 15.16
CA GLY A 147 -5.93 -15.87 15.57
C GLY A 147 -4.76 -16.74 15.07
N GLU A 148 -4.99 -17.53 14.01
CA GLU A 148 -3.95 -18.34 13.37
C GLU A 148 -3.37 -17.59 12.17
N PRO A 149 -2.08 -17.19 12.21
CA PRO A 149 -1.41 -16.50 11.12
C PRO A 149 -0.71 -17.48 10.17
N ASP A 150 -1.24 -18.69 9.95
CA ASP A 150 -0.54 -19.69 9.14
C ASP A 150 -1.16 -19.89 7.75
N GLY A 151 -0.34 -19.66 6.71
CA GLY A 151 -0.69 -19.76 5.29
C GLY A 151 -0.99 -21.19 4.80
N ARG A 152 -0.95 -22.18 5.70
CA ARG A 152 -1.20 -23.60 5.40
C ARG A 152 -2.63 -23.88 4.96
N ALA A 153 -3.63 -23.17 5.48
CA ALA A 153 -5.02 -23.33 5.04
C ALA A 153 -5.21 -22.86 3.58
N LEU A 154 -4.49 -21.82 3.17
CA LEU A 154 -4.48 -21.32 1.80
C LEU A 154 -3.81 -22.33 0.84
N ASP A 155 -2.70 -22.94 1.28
CA ASP A 155 -2.00 -23.97 0.52
C ASP A 155 -2.82 -25.26 0.41
N GLU A 156 -3.52 -25.71 1.46
CA GLU A 156 -4.36 -26.90 1.39
C GLU A 156 -5.54 -26.69 0.42
N HIS A 157 -6.16 -25.51 0.42
CA HIS A 157 -7.20 -25.17 -0.54
C HIS A 157 -6.66 -25.06 -1.98
N ARG A 158 -5.45 -24.50 -2.17
CA ARG A 158 -4.76 -24.49 -3.48
C ARG A 158 -4.43 -25.90 -3.96
N LEU A 159 -3.99 -26.78 -3.06
CA LEU A 159 -3.67 -28.17 -3.35
C LEU A 159 -4.92 -28.93 -3.76
N ARG A 160 -6.02 -28.78 -3.01
CA ARG A 160 -7.32 -29.39 -3.33
C ARG A 160 -7.91 -28.85 -4.64
N ALA A 161 -7.79 -27.56 -4.91
CA ALA A 161 -8.22 -26.98 -6.19
C ALA A 161 -7.40 -27.51 -7.37
N ARG A 162 -6.07 -27.62 -7.22
CA ARG A 162 -5.19 -28.25 -8.21
C ARG A 162 -5.48 -29.75 -8.38
N LEU A 163 -5.78 -30.46 -7.30
CA LEU A 163 -6.16 -31.88 -7.31
C LEU A 163 -7.51 -32.10 -8.00
N CYS A 164 -8.52 -31.28 -7.73
CA CYS A 164 -9.81 -31.34 -8.44
C CYS A 164 -9.65 -31.04 -9.94
N TYR A 165 -8.77 -30.09 -10.30
CA TYR A 165 -8.46 -29.81 -11.69
C TYR A 165 -7.70 -30.97 -12.36
N GLN A 166 -6.71 -31.55 -11.68
CA GLN A 166 -5.97 -32.73 -12.13
C GLN A 166 -6.87 -33.97 -12.25
N LEU A 167 -7.76 -34.20 -11.29
CA LEU A 167 -8.74 -35.30 -11.32
C LEU A 167 -9.74 -35.12 -12.45
N ARG A 168 -10.19 -33.88 -12.72
CA ARG A 168 -11.07 -33.56 -13.86
C ARG A 168 -10.36 -33.72 -15.21
N LEU A 169 -9.04 -33.53 -15.26
CA LEU A 169 -8.21 -33.84 -16.43
C LEU A 169 -7.99 -35.34 -16.62
N LEU A 170 -7.97 -36.13 -15.53
CA LEU A 170 -7.87 -37.59 -15.55
C LEU A 170 -9.17 -38.27 -16.02
N ASP A 171 -10.32 -37.64 -15.76
CA ASP A 171 -11.65 -38.14 -16.17
C ASP A 171 -11.88 -38.02 -17.69
N HIS A 172 -11.14 -37.14 -18.39
CA HIS A 172 -11.27 -36.89 -19.82
C HIS A 172 -10.36 -37.74 -20.74
N GLY A 173 -9.73 -38.80 -20.22
CA GLY A 173 -9.22 -39.91 -21.02
C GLY A 173 -8.22 -39.59 -22.15
N LEU A 174 -7.19 -38.77 -21.89
CA LEU A 174 -6.09 -38.53 -22.85
C LEU A 174 -4.70 -38.93 -22.31
N PRO A 175 -3.79 -39.39 -23.17
CA PRO A 175 -2.61 -40.16 -22.78
C PRO A 175 -1.52 -39.31 -22.09
N ARG A 176 -0.92 -39.93 -21.06
CA ARG A 176 0.12 -39.40 -20.18
C ARG A 176 1.35 -38.91 -20.97
N ARG A 177 1.74 -37.65 -20.78
CA ARG A 177 3.12 -37.19 -21.03
C ARG A 177 3.93 -37.23 -19.72
N PRO A 178 5.20 -37.68 -19.75
CA PRO A 178 5.98 -37.88 -18.55
C PRO A 178 6.33 -36.56 -17.86
N ALA A 179 6.21 -36.57 -16.53
CA ALA A 179 6.60 -35.50 -15.63
C ALA A 179 8.08 -35.13 -15.84
N ARG A 180 8.35 -33.88 -16.17
CA ARG A 180 9.69 -33.31 -15.99
C ARG A 180 9.94 -33.16 -14.49
N ALA A 181 10.95 -33.88 -14.02
CA ALA A 181 11.52 -33.76 -12.69
C ALA A 181 11.83 -32.30 -12.37
N PHE A 182 11.34 -31.84 -11.22
CA PHE A 182 11.77 -30.61 -10.59
C PHE A 182 13.16 -30.88 -10.00
N GLY A 183 14.17 -30.22 -10.54
CA GLY A 183 15.55 -30.27 -10.05
C GLY A 183 15.67 -29.61 -8.68
N GLN A 184 16.65 -30.13 -7.94
CA GLN A 184 17.11 -29.79 -6.59
C GLN A 184 17.36 -28.30 -6.36
#